data_AF-A0A931VZ08-F1
#
_entry.id   AF-A0A931VZ08-F1
#
_cell.length_a   1.000
_cell.length_b   1.000
_cell.length_c   1.000
_cell.angle_alpha   90.00
_cell.angle_beta   90.00
_cell.angle_gamma   90.00
#
_symmetry.space_group_name_H-M   'P 1'
#
loop_
_entity.id
_entity.type
_entity.pdbx_description
1 polymer ?
#
loop_
_entity_poly.entity_id
_entity_poly.type
_entity_poly.pdbx_seq_one_letter_code
_entity_poly.pdbx_strand_id
1 'polypeptide(L)'
;MATEHELVERIKQGHSVPGHKVIERRSKGMHAIRHEFLQRLLRVSTDRMTTSLIVRWHSQPGLVNSRLVLDDAFRLDYYGTPEKVSGMFLDLWILCYPEDPDVAQKVHEEIDRMCEELVKSFQS
;
A
#
# COMPACT_ATOMS: atom_id res chain seq x y z
N MET A 1 -13.59 -2.51 -24.04
CA MET A 1 -12.72 -2.04 -22.92
C MET A 1 -12.57 -3.20 -21.98
N ALA A 2 -11.36 -3.54 -21.55
CA ALA A 2 -11.19 -4.61 -20.55
C ALA A 2 -11.85 -4.18 -19.23
N THR A 3 -12.56 -5.09 -18.58
CA THR A 3 -13.09 -4.84 -17.23
C THR A 3 -11.93 -4.70 -16.22
N GLU A 4 -12.17 -4.09 -15.05
CA GLU A 4 -11.12 -3.97 -14.02
C GLU A 4 -10.55 -5.35 -13.63
N HIS A 5 -11.40 -6.37 -13.58
CA HIS A 5 -11.01 -7.75 -13.29
C HIS A 5 -10.13 -8.37 -14.38
N GLU A 6 -10.50 -8.20 -15.66
CA GLU A 6 -9.66 -8.67 -16.79
C GLU A 6 -8.30 -7.97 -16.82
N LEU A 7 -8.23 -6.71 -16.42
CA LEU A 7 -6.97 -5.97 -16.33
C LEU A 7 -6.06 -6.54 -15.23
N VAL A 8 -6.62 -6.86 -14.06
CA VAL A 8 -5.90 -7.48 -12.94
C VAL A 8 -5.34 -8.84 -13.34
N GLU A 9 -6.14 -9.69 -13.98
CA GLU A 9 -5.69 -11.00 -14.43
C GLU A 9 -4.58 -10.89 -15.48
N ARG A 10 -4.67 -9.94 -16.41
CA ARG A 10 -3.58 -9.69 -17.38
C ARG A 10 -2.29 -9.24 -16.70
N ILE A 11 -2.37 -8.37 -15.70
CA ILE A 11 -1.21 -7.92 -14.92
C ILE A 11 -0.55 -9.11 -14.21
N LYS A 12 -1.34 -9.96 -13.54
CA LYS A 12 -0.83 -11.16 -12.85
C LYS A 12 -0.16 -12.16 -13.77
N GLN A 13 -0.69 -12.30 -14.99
CA GLN A 13 -0.13 -13.18 -16.02
C GLN A 13 1.11 -12.59 -16.71
N GLY A 14 1.57 -11.39 -16.33
CA GLY A 14 2.71 -10.71 -16.95
C GLY A 14 2.41 -10.19 -18.37
N HIS A 15 1.14 -10.10 -18.75
CA HIS A 15 0.76 -9.56 -20.04
C HIS A 15 0.95 -8.04 -20.09
N SER A 16 1.41 -7.54 -21.23
CA SER A 16 1.52 -6.10 -21.47
C SER A 16 0.15 -5.43 -21.35
N VAL A 17 0.10 -4.36 -20.58
CA VAL A 17 -1.06 -3.48 -20.41
C VAL A 17 -0.68 -2.04 -20.80
N PRO A 18 -1.64 -1.20 -21.24
CA PRO A 18 -1.33 0.19 -21.56
C PRO A 18 -0.74 0.92 -20.34
N GLY A 19 0.38 1.63 -20.52
CA GLY A 19 1.06 2.30 -19.41
C GLY A 19 0.19 3.29 -18.62
N HIS A 20 -0.77 3.95 -19.27
CA HIS A 20 -1.72 4.82 -18.56
C HIS A 20 -2.62 4.05 -17.58
N LYS A 21 -2.95 2.79 -17.89
CA LYS A 21 -3.68 1.90 -16.98
C LYS A 21 -2.82 1.43 -15.81
N VAL A 22 -1.54 1.18 -16.02
CA VAL A 22 -0.59 0.87 -14.93
C VAL A 22 -0.51 2.05 -13.96
N ILE A 23 -0.35 3.27 -14.46
CA ILE A 23 -0.28 4.49 -13.64
C ILE A 23 -1.58 4.70 -12.84
N GLU A 24 -2.73 4.59 -13.52
CA GLU A 24 -4.05 4.71 -12.90
C GLU A 24 -4.23 3.70 -11.76
N ARG A 25 -3.92 2.42 -12.02
CA ARG A 25 -4.01 1.34 -11.04
C ARG A 25 -3.06 1.53 -9.87
N ARG A 26 -1.81 1.91 -10.15
CA ARG A 26 -0.81 2.16 -9.11
C ARG A 26 -1.26 3.27 -8.17
N SER A 27 -1.77 4.37 -8.71
CA SER A 27 -2.35 5.46 -7.91
C SER A 27 -3.56 4.98 -7.10
N LYS A 28 -4.50 4.26 -7.71
CA LYS A 28 -5.70 3.70 -7.03
C LYS A 28 -5.29 2.80 -5.86
N GLY A 29 -4.38 1.86 -6.08
CA GLY A 29 -3.88 0.93 -5.07
C GLY A 29 -3.16 1.63 -3.92
N MET A 30 -2.24 2.56 -4.21
CA MET A 30 -1.53 3.32 -3.18
C MET A 30 -2.49 4.14 -2.31
N HIS A 31 -3.54 4.71 -2.90
CA HIS A 31 -4.58 5.42 -2.16
C HIS A 31 -5.44 4.49 -1.32
N ALA A 32 -5.83 3.34 -1.85
CA ALA A 32 -6.64 2.35 -1.14
C ALA A 32 -5.89 1.76 0.05
N ILE A 33 -4.63 1.36 -0.12
CA ILE A 33 -3.77 0.86 0.96
C ILE A 33 -3.60 1.91 2.06
N ARG A 34 -3.29 3.16 1.68
CA ARG A 34 -3.15 4.26 2.64
C ARG A 34 -4.45 4.51 3.40
N HIS A 35 -5.59 4.46 2.72
CA HIS A 35 -6.90 4.65 3.35
C HIS A 35 -7.21 3.54 4.36
N GLU A 36 -7.01 2.28 3.96
CA GLU A 36 -7.19 1.12 4.82
C GLU A 36 -6.29 1.20 6.07
N PHE A 37 -5.00 1.50 5.89
CA PHE A 37 -4.06 1.66 6.98
C PHE A 37 -4.50 2.77 7.96
N LEU A 38 -4.91 3.94 7.46
CA LEU A 38 -5.43 5.02 8.31
C LEU A 38 -6.69 4.61 9.07
N GLN A 39 -7.62 3.89 8.42
CA GLN A 39 -8.83 3.41 9.09
C GLN A 39 -8.52 2.43 10.22
N ARG A 40 -7.61 1.48 9.99
CA ARG A 40 -7.20 0.52 11.03
C ARG A 40 -6.41 1.20 12.14
N LEU A 41 -5.50 2.10 11.80
CA LEU A 41 -4.76 2.91 12.76
C LEU A 41 -5.71 3.68 13.69
N LEU A 42 -6.72 4.36 13.14
CA LEU A 42 -7.70 5.10 13.93
C LEU A 42 -8.55 4.21 14.86
N ARG A 43 -8.71 2.92 14.53
CA ARG A 43 -9.42 1.96 15.41
C ARG A 43 -8.56 1.49 16.57
N VAL A 44 -7.25 1.38 16.36
CA VAL A 44 -6.30 0.95 17.40
C VAL A 44 -5.67 2.13 18.15
N SER A 45 -5.88 3.36 17.68
CA SER A 45 -5.33 4.55 18.31
C SER A 45 -6.05 4.88 19.61
N THR A 46 -5.29 4.87 20.71
CA THR A 46 -5.69 5.42 22.00
C THR A 46 -5.35 6.92 22.05
N ASP A 47 -5.91 7.67 23.01
CA ASP A 47 -5.70 9.13 23.19
C ASP A 47 -4.23 9.59 23.24
N ARG A 48 -3.27 8.66 23.35
CA ARG A 48 -1.82 8.92 23.36
C ARG A 48 -1.17 9.00 21.97
N MET A 49 -1.88 8.63 20.90
CA MET A 49 -1.30 8.49 19.55
C MET A 49 -1.19 9.80 18.73
N THR A 50 -1.75 10.92 19.21
CA THR A 50 -2.03 12.08 18.33
C THR A 50 -1.26 13.33 18.71
N THR A 51 -0.12 13.56 18.04
CA THR A 51 0.41 14.93 17.84
C THR A 51 0.76 15.24 16.39
N SER A 52 1.11 14.23 15.56
CA SER A 52 1.16 14.40 14.10
C SER A 52 1.00 13.05 13.37
N LEU A 53 0.17 13.04 12.32
CA LEU A 53 -0.06 11.88 11.45
C LEU A 53 0.60 12.18 10.09
N ILE A 54 1.83 11.72 9.88
CA ILE A 54 2.49 11.84 8.58
C ILE A 54 2.57 10.45 7.96
N VAL A 55 1.82 10.25 6.87
CA VAL A 55 1.86 9.01 6.07
C VAL A 55 2.42 9.33 4.69
N ARG A 56 3.58 8.76 4.36
CA ARG A 56 4.30 9.05 3.10
C ARG A 56 4.69 7.77 2.38
N TRP A 57 4.39 7.74 1.10
CA TRP A 57 4.96 6.76 0.18
C TRP A 57 6.37 7.18 -0.19
N HIS A 58 7.33 6.29 0.00
CA HIS A 58 8.66 6.39 -0.59
C HIS A 58 8.71 5.43 -1.78
N SER A 59 9.09 5.97 -2.92
CA SER A 59 9.44 5.20 -4.11
C SER A 59 10.93 5.40 -4.39
N GLN A 60 11.61 4.38 -4.90
CA GLN A 60 12.98 4.56 -5.38
C GLN A 60 12.99 5.55 -6.58
N PRO A 61 14.06 6.32 -6.77
CA PRO A 61 14.21 7.17 -7.94
C PRO A 61 14.04 6.35 -9.23
N GLY A 62 13.04 6.69 -10.08
CA GLY A 62 12.76 6.00 -11.35
C GLY A 62 11.38 5.35 -11.47
N LEU A 63 10.67 5.14 -10.36
CA LEU A 63 9.34 4.51 -10.32
C LEU A 63 8.20 5.35 -10.91
N VAL A 64 8.34 6.68 -10.92
CA VAL A 64 7.25 7.61 -11.27
C VAL A 64 6.93 7.59 -12.78
N ASN A 65 7.80 7.02 -13.62
CA ASN A 65 7.63 6.99 -15.08
C ASN A 65 7.70 5.59 -15.71
N SER A 66 7.76 4.50 -14.91
CA SER A 66 7.74 3.17 -15.50
C SER A 66 6.32 2.79 -15.95
N ARG A 67 6.16 2.53 -17.24
CA ARG A 67 4.93 1.99 -17.85
C ARG A 67 4.78 0.48 -17.62
N LEU A 68 5.64 -0.11 -16.80
CA LEU A 68 5.78 -1.54 -16.57
C LEU A 68 5.42 -1.87 -15.13
N VAL A 69 4.98 -3.11 -14.92
CA VAL A 69 4.98 -3.75 -13.60
C VAL A 69 6.43 -3.85 -13.17
N LEU A 70 6.72 -3.39 -11.97
CA LEU A 70 8.06 -3.42 -11.40
C LEU A 70 8.16 -4.60 -10.41
N ASP A 71 9.31 -5.24 -10.37
CA ASP A 71 9.63 -6.23 -9.33
C ASP A 71 10.01 -5.56 -7.98
N ASP A 72 9.81 -4.24 -7.89
CA ASP A 72 10.18 -3.44 -6.73
C ASP A 72 9.07 -3.36 -5.68
N ALA A 73 9.49 -3.06 -4.45
CA ALA A 73 8.62 -2.76 -3.33
C ALA A 73 8.51 -1.25 -3.08
N PHE A 74 7.30 -0.78 -2.84
CA PHE A 74 6.97 0.56 -2.41
C PHE A 74 6.88 0.60 -0.89
N ARG A 75 7.41 1.65 -0.29
CA ARG A 75 7.41 1.79 1.17
C ARG A 75 6.36 2.80 1.62
N LEU A 76 5.48 2.41 2.53
CA LEU A 76 4.57 3.32 3.24
C LEU A 76 5.14 3.59 4.63
N ASP A 77 5.56 4.83 4.88
CA ASP A 77 6.05 5.25 6.19
C ASP A 77 4.97 5.99 6.96
N TYR A 78 4.72 5.54 8.18
CA TYR A 78 4.04 6.29 9.23
C TYR A 78 5.08 6.93 10.15
N TYR A 79 4.92 8.23 10.43
CA TYR A 79 5.67 8.94 11.45
C TYR A 79 4.69 9.46 12.50
N GLY A 80 4.76 8.89 13.71
CA GLY A 80 4.15 9.42 14.92
C GLY A 80 5.24 9.70 15.95
N THR A 81 4.94 10.50 16.97
CA THR A 81 5.87 10.64 18.11
C THR A 81 5.55 9.52 19.10
N PRO A 82 6.49 8.65 19.50
CA PRO A 82 7.95 8.70 19.26
C PRO A 82 8.47 7.86 18.08
N GLU A 83 7.62 7.15 17.34
CA GLU A 83 8.03 6.00 16.53
C GLU A 83 7.68 6.08 15.03
N LYS A 84 8.54 5.43 14.23
CA LYS A 84 8.38 5.29 12.78
C LYS A 84 8.08 3.84 12.45
N VAL A 85 6.96 3.60 11.79
CA VAL A 85 6.63 2.27 11.24
C VAL A 85 6.59 2.32 9.72
N SER A 86 7.17 1.31 9.10
CA SER A 86 7.29 1.19 7.64
C SER A 86 6.60 -0.09 7.18
N GLY A 87 5.75 0.03 6.15
CA GLY A 87 5.21 -1.10 5.40
C GLY A 87 5.85 -1.23 4.03
N MET A 88 6.02 -2.45 3.54
CA MET A 88 6.59 -2.76 2.23
C MET A 88 5.56 -3.46 1.35
N PHE A 89 5.23 -2.85 0.22
CA PHE A 89 4.17 -3.31 -0.68
C PHE A 89 4.74 -3.52 -2.08
N LEU A 90 4.67 -4.75 -2.61
CA LEU A 90 5.11 -5.03 -3.98
C LEU A 90 4.27 -4.26 -5.00
N ASP A 91 4.84 -3.87 -6.14
CA ASP A 91 4.10 -3.18 -7.21
C ASP A 91 2.88 -4.01 -7.64
N LEU A 92 3.04 -5.34 -7.75
CA LEU A 92 1.93 -6.24 -8.06
C LEU A 92 0.81 -6.17 -7.03
N TRP A 93 1.15 -6.03 -5.75
CA TRP A 93 0.13 -5.89 -4.71
C TRP A 93 -0.63 -4.58 -4.86
N ILE A 94 0.08 -3.49 -5.13
CA ILE A 94 -0.53 -2.18 -5.37
C ILE A 94 -1.41 -2.20 -6.62
N LEU A 95 -0.93 -2.80 -7.70
CA LEU A 95 -1.65 -2.83 -8.98
C LEU A 95 -2.91 -3.70 -8.95
N CYS A 96 -2.97 -4.70 -8.07
CA CYS A 96 -4.06 -5.66 -7.97
C CYS A 96 -5.00 -5.40 -6.77
N TYR A 97 -4.62 -4.56 -5.82
CA TYR A 97 -5.45 -4.22 -4.66
C TYR A 97 -6.54 -3.17 -5.01
N PRO A 98 -7.77 -3.31 -4.49
CA PRO A 98 -8.29 -4.39 -3.64
C PRO A 98 -8.96 -5.56 -4.38
N GLU A 99 -8.96 -5.56 -5.71
CA GLU A 99 -9.80 -6.45 -6.52
C GLU A 99 -9.32 -7.91 -6.58
N ASP A 100 -8.04 -8.17 -6.30
CA ASP A 100 -7.51 -9.52 -6.17
C ASP A 100 -7.50 -9.99 -4.71
N PRO A 101 -8.23 -11.07 -4.35
CA PRO A 101 -8.34 -11.54 -2.96
C PRO A 101 -7.03 -11.98 -2.33
N ASP A 102 -6.16 -12.65 -3.09
CA ASP A 102 -4.88 -13.16 -2.58
C ASP A 102 -3.91 -12.00 -2.26
N VAL A 103 -3.92 -10.98 -3.11
CA VAL A 103 -3.21 -9.72 -2.88
C VAL A 103 -3.84 -8.94 -1.74
N ALA A 104 -5.17 -8.88 -1.65
CA ALA A 104 -5.86 -8.19 -0.57
C ALA A 104 -5.48 -8.76 0.79
N GLN A 105 -5.42 -10.09 0.91
CA GLN A 105 -4.95 -10.74 2.12
C GLN A 105 -3.52 -10.31 2.49
N LYS A 106 -2.57 -10.34 1.55
CA LYS A 106 -1.16 -9.94 1.81
C LYS A 106 -1.04 -8.47 2.22
N VAL A 107 -1.80 -7.59 1.57
CA VAL A 107 -1.87 -6.18 1.93
C VAL A 107 -2.42 -6.00 3.34
N HIS A 108 -3.47 -6.74 3.70
CA HIS A 108 -4.07 -6.69 5.03
C HIS A 108 -3.12 -7.20 6.10
N GLU A 109 -2.44 -8.32 5.86
CA GLU A 109 -1.42 -8.87 6.77
C GLU A 109 -0.29 -7.86 7.04
N GLU A 110 0.18 -7.17 6.00
CA GLU A 110 1.22 -6.14 6.15
C GLU A 110 0.71 -4.91 6.91
N ILE A 111 -0.53 -4.48 6.64
CA ILE A 111 -1.17 -3.39 7.39
C ILE A 111 -1.35 -3.76 8.86
N ASP A 112 -1.79 -4.99 9.14
CA ASP A 112 -2.00 -5.47 10.51
C ASP A 112 -0.69 -5.54 11.27
N ARG A 113 0.38 -6.05 10.64
CA ARG A 113 1.75 -6.00 11.19
C ARG A 113 2.15 -4.56 11.56
N MET A 114 1.95 -3.60 10.66
CA MET A 114 2.26 -2.19 10.93
C MET A 114 1.47 -1.66 12.14
N CYS A 115 0.18 -1.96 12.22
CA CYS A 115 -0.67 -1.54 13.34
C CYS A 115 -0.21 -2.18 14.66
N GLU A 116 0.15 -3.46 14.67
CA GLU A 116 0.65 -4.14 15.85
C GLU A 116 1.98 -3.56 16.36
N GLU A 117 2.91 -3.26 15.46
CA GLU A 117 4.18 -2.61 15.81
C GLU A 117 3.96 -1.26 16.48
N LEU A 118 3.03 -0.47 15.94
CA LEU A 118 2.65 0.80 16.55
C LEU A 118 2.04 0.60 17.92
N VAL A 119 1.09 -0.32 18.09
CA VAL A 119 0.48 -0.58 19.41
C VAL A 119 1.53 -0.98 20.44
N LYS A 120 2.47 -1.86 20.07
CA LYS A 120 3.58 -2.27 20.94
C LYS A 120 4.44 -1.08 21.35
N SER A 121 4.73 -0.18 20.41
CA SER A 121 5.60 0.98 20.67
C SER A 121 4.97 2.03 21.59
N PHE A 122 3.64 2.05 21.76
CA PHE A 122 2.96 2.93 22.72
C PHE A 122 2.80 2.31 24.13
N GLN A 123 3.09 1.02 24.28
CA GLN A 123 3.00 0.29 25.54
C GLN A 123 4.36 0.16 26.26
N SER A 124 5.47 0.29 25.54
CA SER A 124 6.85 0.33 26.05
C SER A 124 7.23 1.69 26.60
#